data_AF-A0A1Q3DIX8-F1
#
_entry.id   AF-A0A1Q3DIX8-F1
#
_cell.length_a   1.000
_cell.length_b   1.000
_cell.length_c   1.000
_cell.angle_alpha   90.00
_cell.angle_beta   90.00
_cell.angle_gamma   90.00
#
_symmetry.space_group_name_H-M   'P 1'
#
loop_
_entity.id
_entity.type
_entity.pdbx_description
1 polymer ?
#
loop_
_entity_poly.entity_id
_entity_poly.type
_entity_poly.pdbx_seq_one_letter_code
_entity_poly.pdbx_strand_id
1 'polypeptide(L)'
;IQWPEKLRSPEERKDVEKYCRYHRDHGHDTEECRQLKNQIEDLIRRGHLRKYMDREVPQGRGEQRREEAPRQGEEPQHKPRVHHNKRIRTGGEEKVISFSEVDYEGVRLPHNDPVVVTLMVELFTTKRILIDSGSLADILYKHAFDQLRILVDQLKPVKTPLVGFTGEMVNPLGSIDLSVVAGTAPRQTQVQITFLVVDKPSPYNAIIGRPELNMMEA
;
A
#
# COMPACT_ATOMS: atom_id res chain seq x y z
N ILE A 1 18.03 -15.59 -12.11
CA ILE A 1 16.87 -15.16 -12.93
C ILE A 1 17.45 -14.55 -14.20
N GLN A 2 17.23 -15.19 -15.36
CA GLN A 2 17.62 -14.62 -16.64
C GLN A 2 16.49 -13.73 -17.16
N TRP A 3 16.84 -12.55 -17.65
CA TRP A 3 15.89 -11.59 -18.19
C TRP A 3 15.65 -11.84 -19.68
N PRO A 4 14.47 -11.46 -20.20
CA PRO A 4 14.18 -11.54 -21.63
C PRO A 4 15.16 -10.71 -22.45
N GLU A 5 15.46 -11.16 -23.67
CA GLU A 5 16.29 -10.39 -24.60
C GLU A 5 15.70 -9.01 -24.89
N LYS A 6 16.59 -8.04 -25.11
CA LYS A 6 16.21 -6.69 -25.52
C LYS A 6 15.56 -6.72 -26.89
N LEU A 7 14.54 -5.89 -27.08
CA LEU A 7 13.89 -5.72 -28.37
C LEU A 7 14.90 -5.13 -29.37
N ARG A 8 15.14 -5.84 -30.46
CA ARG A 8 15.92 -5.34 -31.60
C ARG A 8 15.07 -4.33 -32.37
N SER A 9 15.20 -3.05 -32.03
CA SER A 9 14.75 -1.94 -32.88
C SER A 9 15.96 -1.10 -33.30
N PRO A 10 15.96 -0.49 -34.50
CA PRO A 10 17.04 0.38 -34.93
C PRO A 10 17.26 1.50 -33.91
N GLU A 11 18.51 1.68 -33.48
CA GLU A 11 18.95 2.57 -32.40
C GLU A 11 18.50 4.04 -32.57
N GLU A 12 18.09 4.45 -33.77
CA GLU A 12 17.75 5.83 -34.11
C GLU A 12 16.29 6.23 -33.78
N ARG A 13 15.46 5.32 -33.25
CA ARG A 13 14.02 5.59 -32.94
C ARG A 13 13.58 5.18 -31.55
N LYS A 14 14.50 5.00 -30.60
CA LYS A 14 14.12 4.73 -29.21
C LYS A 14 13.84 6.05 -28.52
N ASP A 15 12.58 6.24 -28.14
CA ASP A 15 12.18 7.32 -27.24
C ASP A 15 12.88 7.14 -25.90
N VAL A 16 13.81 8.04 -25.59
CA VAL A 16 14.63 7.99 -24.37
C VAL A 16 13.79 8.34 -23.13
N GLU A 17 12.69 9.07 -23.29
CA GLU A 17 11.80 9.43 -22.17
C GLU A 17 10.98 8.23 -21.68
N LYS A 18 10.74 7.22 -22.54
CA LYS A 18 9.94 6.03 -22.21
C LYS A 18 10.82 4.85 -21.80
N TYR A 19 10.50 4.22 -20.67
CA TYR A 19 11.28 3.11 -20.11
C TYR A 19 10.44 1.87 -19.78
N CYS A 20 10.85 0.73 -20.33
CA CYS A 20 10.21 -0.55 -20.06
C CYS A 20 11.00 -1.34 -19.02
N ARG A 21 10.44 -1.52 -17.82
CA ARG A 21 11.07 -2.25 -16.72
C ARG A 21 11.28 -3.74 -17.04
N TYR A 22 10.39 -4.30 -17.85
CA TYR A 22 10.42 -5.71 -18.23
C TYR A 22 11.62 -6.04 -19.14
N HIS A 23 12.01 -5.12 -20.03
CA HIS A 23 13.18 -5.25 -20.91
C HIS A 23 14.44 -4.57 -20.38
N ARG A 24 14.29 -3.69 -19.37
CA ARG A 24 15.33 -2.75 -18.92
C ARG A 24 15.94 -1.97 -20.09
N ASP A 25 15.07 -1.48 -20.96
CA ASP A 25 15.45 -0.78 -22.18
C ASP A 25 14.51 0.40 -22.45
N HIS A 26 15.00 1.39 -23.20
CA HIS A 26 14.26 2.59 -23.57
C HIS A 26 13.48 2.39 -24.88
N GLY A 27 12.40 3.16 -25.05
CA GLY A 27 11.62 3.24 -26.28
C GLY A 27 10.13 3.02 -26.11
N HIS A 28 9.68 2.35 -25.04
CA HIS A 28 8.25 2.21 -24.71
C HIS A 28 8.07 2.04 -23.21
N ASP A 29 6.89 2.38 -22.71
CA ASP A 29 6.53 2.18 -21.30
C ASP A 29 6.14 0.73 -21.03
N THR A 30 6.25 0.33 -19.77
CA THR A 30 5.91 -1.04 -19.35
C THR A 30 4.45 -1.39 -19.64
N GLU A 31 3.55 -0.39 -19.58
CA GLU A 31 2.12 -0.54 -19.91
C GLU A 31 1.87 -0.82 -21.41
N GLU A 32 2.75 -0.31 -22.28
CA GLU A 32 2.67 -0.49 -23.74
C GLU A 32 3.44 -1.75 -24.21
N CYS A 33 4.03 -2.51 -23.29
CA CYS A 33 4.88 -3.65 -23.62
C CYS A 33 4.06 -4.85 -24.13
N ARG A 34 4.03 -5.03 -25.45
CA ARG A 34 3.34 -6.15 -26.10
C ARG A 34 3.85 -7.52 -25.67
N GLN A 35 5.16 -7.67 -25.46
CA GLN A 35 5.73 -8.95 -25.04
C GLN A 35 5.30 -9.34 -23.62
N LEU A 36 5.32 -8.38 -22.69
CA LEU A 36 4.82 -8.57 -21.34
C LEU A 36 3.33 -8.93 -21.35
N LYS A 37 2.51 -8.21 -22.13
CA LYS A 37 1.09 -8.51 -22.29
C LYS A 37 0.86 -9.95 -22.79
N ASN A 38 1.57 -10.37 -23.82
CA ASN A 38 1.45 -11.73 -24.37
C ASN A 38 1.84 -12.81 -23.34
N GLN A 39 2.85 -12.57 -22.52
CA GLN A 39 3.23 -13.51 -21.45
C GLN A 39 2.19 -13.60 -20.35
N ILE A 40 1.60 -12.47 -19.95
CA ILE A 40 0.50 -12.45 -18.97
C ILE A 40 -0.70 -13.21 -19.54
N GLU A 41 -1.04 -13.00 -20.82
CA GLU A 41 -2.10 -13.75 -21.50
C GLU A 41 -1.82 -15.26 -21.57
N ASP A 42 -0.57 -15.68 -21.82
CA ASP A 42 -0.19 -17.10 -21.82
C ASP A 42 -0.32 -17.71 -20.41
N LEU A 43 0.11 -16.99 -19.37
CA LEU A 43 -0.05 -17.42 -17.97
C LEU A 43 -1.51 -17.52 -17.56
N ILE A 44 -2.37 -16.64 -18.07
CA ILE A 44 -3.83 -16.71 -17.92
C ILE A 44 -4.38 -17.97 -18.60
N ARG A 45 -4.03 -18.21 -19.87
CA ARG A 45 -4.48 -19.39 -20.64
C ARG A 45 -4.06 -20.70 -20.00
N ARG A 46 -2.83 -20.76 -19.47
CA ARG A 46 -2.31 -21.90 -18.70
C ARG A 46 -2.92 -22.01 -17.31
N GLY A 47 -3.74 -21.04 -16.91
CA GLY A 47 -4.48 -21.07 -15.67
C GLY A 47 -3.68 -20.74 -14.41
N HIS A 48 -2.49 -20.18 -14.55
CA HIS A 48 -1.61 -19.84 -13.42
C HIS A 48 -2.07 -18.57 -12.69
N LEU A 49 -2.85 -17.72 -13.37
CA LEU A 49 -3.35 -16.45 -12.86
C LEU A 49 -4.87 -16.45 -12.59
N ARG A 50 -5.52 -17.63 -12.54
CA ARG A 50 -6.98 -17.74 -12.31
C ARG A 50 -7.47 -17.09 -11.01
N LYS A 51 -6.61 -17.02 -9.98
CA LYS A 51 -6.92 -16.36 -8.70
C LYS A 51 -6.96 -14.83 -8.76
N TYR A 52 -6.53 -14.24 -9.88
CA TYR A 52 -6.46 -12.80 -10.11
C TYR A 52 -7.43 -12.32 -11.21
N MET A 53 -8.29 -13.22 -11.71
CA MET A 53 -9.35 -12.87 -12.65
C MET A 53 -10.68 -12.90 -11.92
N ASP A 54 -11.39 -11.78 -11.91
CA ASP A 54 -12.77 -11.74 -11.43
C ASP A 54 -13.63 -12.66 -12.29
N ARG A 55 -14.37 -13.57 -11.64
CA ARG A 55 -15.36 -14.42 -12.32
C ARG A 55 -16.53 -13.55 -12.75
N GLU A 56 -16.58 -13.15 -14.00
CA GLU A 56 -17.81 -12.62 -14.58
C GLU A 56 -18.90 -13.69 -14.51
N VAL A 57 -19.94 -13.41 -13.71
CA VAL A 57 -21.12 -14.26 -13.56
C VAL A 57 -21.98 -14.12 -14.82
N PRO A 58 -22.34 -15.22 -15.53
CA PRO A 58 -23.27 -15.13 -16.65
C PRO A 58 -24.70 -14.93 -16.11
N GLN A 59 -25.26 -13.73 -16.28
CA GLN A 59 -26.61 -13.42 -15.82
C GLN A 59 -27.65 -13.96 -16.79
N GLY A 60 -28.41 -14.95 -16.29
CA GLY A 60 -29.55 -15.58 -16.94
C GLY A 60 -30.77 -14.66 -17.08
N ARG A 61 -31.70 -15.16 -17.89
CA ARG A 61 -32.85 -14.54 -18.55
C ARG A 61 -34.14 -14.58 -17.70
N GLY A 62 -34.95 -13.52 -17.75
CA GLY A 62 -36.36 -13.43 -17.30
C GLY A 62 -36.53 -12.71 -15.95
N GLU A 63 -37.41 -11.73 -15.72
CA GLU A 63 -38.69 -11.40 -16.36
C GLU A 63 -38.97 -9.87 -16.35
N GLN A 64 -39.82 -9.46 -17.28
CA GLN A 64 -40.22 -8.10 -17.58
C GLN A 64 -41.41 -7.66 -16.73
N ARG A 65 -41.41 -6.42 -16.22
CA ARG A 65 -42.59 -5.55 -16.33
C ARG A 65 -42.17 -4.07 -16.29
N ARG A 66 -42.57 -3.38 -17.36
CA ARG A 66 -42.35 -1.96 -17.68
C ARG A 66 -43.38 -1.08 -16.97
N GLU A 67 -43.00 0.17 -16.73
CA GLU A 67 -43.70 1.43 -17.08
C GLU A 67 -42.89 2.58 -16.44
N GLU A 68 -42.56 3.74 -17.00
CA GLU A 68 -42.59 4.35 -18.34
C GLU A 68 -41.68 5.61 -18.24
N ALA A 69 -41.03 6.03 -19.34
CA ALA A 69 -40.18 7.21 -19.43
C ALA A 69 -40.96 8.46 -19.90
N PRO A 70 -40.36 9.66 -19.93
CA PRO A 70 -39.79 10.06 -21.23
C PRO A 70 -38.41 10.73 -21.18
N ARG A 71 -37.74 10.58 -22.32
CA ARG A 71 -36.36 10.87 -22.68
C ARG A 71 -36.14 12.34 -23.05
N GLN A 72 -34.89 12.79 -22.88
CA GLN A 72 -34.07 13.63 -23.78
C GLN A 72 -32.78 13.94 -23.00
N GLY A 73 -31.54 13.83 -23.47
CA GLY A 73 -30.91 13.52 -24.75
C GLY A 73 -29.41 13.81 -24.55
N GLU A 74 -28.58 13.22 -25.41
CA GLU A 74 -27.21 13.68 -25.72
C GLU A 74 -26.08 13.35 -24.72
N GLU A 75 -25.33 12.31 -25.07
CA GLU A 75 -23.94 12.10 -24.65
C GLU A 75 -23.04 13.04 -25.49
N PRO A 76 -21.97 13.60 -24.90
CA PRO A 76 -20.67 13.33 -25.52
C PRO A 76 -19.54 13.07 -24.51
N GLN A 77 -18.84 11.95 -24.75
CA GLN A 77 -17.40 11.71 -24.58
C GLN A 77 -16.62 12.74 -23.74
N HIS A 78 -16.31 12.39 -22.49
CA HIS A 78 -15.26 13.07 -21.72
C HIS A 78 -14.20 12.06 -21.25
N LYS A 79 -13.04 12.13 -21.92
CA LYS A 79 -11.75 11.58 -21.47
C LYS A 79 -11.50 12.06 -20.03
N PRO A 80 -10.92 11.26 -19.11
CA PRO A 80 -10.51 11.77 -17.82
C PRO A 80 -9.38 12.78 -18.03
N ARG A 81 -9.72 14.08 -17.96
CA ARG A 81 -8.76 15.18 -17.93
C ARG A 81 -8.12 15.13 -16.54
N VAL A 82 -6.84 14.76 -16.51
CA VAL A 82 -5.92 14.96 -15.38
C VAL A 82 -6.14 16.38 -14.86
N HIS A 83 -6.72 16.50 -13.67
CA HIS A 83 -6.90 17.78 -13.02
C HIS A 83 -5.53 18.29 -12.61
N HIS A 84 -5.03 19.27 -13.36
CA HIS A 84 -3.94 20.14 -12.93
C HIS A 84 -4.35 20.85 -11.63
N ASN A 85 -3.58 20.56 -10.58
CA ASN A 85 -3.23 21.41 -9.44
C ASN A 85 -4.15 22.61 -9.20
N LYS A 86 -5.15 22.46 -8.34
CA LYS A 86 -5.75 23.61 -7.66
C LYS A 86 -4.88 23.98 -6.46
N ARG A 87 -4.03 24.96 -6.72
CA ARG A 87 -3.22 25.74 -5.79
C ARG A 87 -4.12 26.39 -4.73
N ILE A 88 -4.12 25.86 -3.51
CA ILE A 88 -4.52 26.64 -2.34
C ILE A 88 -3.24 27.28 -1.82
N ARG A 89 -3.18 28.61 -1.92
CA ARG A 89 -2.11 29.40 -1.30
C ARG A 89 -2.44 29.53 0.19
N THR A 90 -1.84 28.68 1.00
CA THR A 90 -1.67 28.91 2.44
C THR A 90 -0.18 29.11 2.67
N GLY A 91 0.18 30.31 3.13
CA GLY A 91 1.55 30.67 3.46
C GLY A 91 2.03 29.86 4.66
N GLY A 92 2.85 28.86 4.37
CA GLY A 92 3.57 28.02 5.31
C GLY A 92 4.25 26.94 4.47
N GLU A 93 5.55 26.74 4.63
CA GLU A 93 6.29 25.71 3.89
C GLU A 93 5.63 24.35 4.11
N GLU A 94 4.88 23.86 3.11
CA GLU A 94 4.38 22.49 3.07
C GLU A 94 5.60 21.59 2.92
N LYS A 95 6.12 21.13 4.06
CA LYS A 95 7.31 20.30 4.12
C LYS A 95 6.93 18.87 3.79
N VAL A 96 6.88 18.60 2.50
CA VAL A 96 6.82 17.25 1.94
C VAL A 96 8.03 16.47 2.45
N ILE A 97 7.80 15.28 3.01
CA ILE A 97 8.88 14.33 3.33
C ILE A 97 9.58 14.00 2.02
N SER A 98 10.82 14.45 1.85
CA SER A 98 11.63 14.19 0.67
C SER A 98 12.88 13.42 1.08
N PHE A 99 13.24 12.44 0.27
CA PHE A 99 14.47 11.68 0.41
C PHE A 99 15.48 12.23 -0.60
N SER A 100 16.72 12.34 -0.17
CA SER A 100 17.83 12.87 -0.93
C SER A 100 19.00 11.88 -0.94
N GLU A 101 20.02 12.11 -1.78
CA GLU A 101 21.15 11.19 -1.90
C GLU A 101 21.89 10.97 -0.56
N VAL A 102 21.88 11.96 0.33
CA VAL A 102 22.48 11.82 1.68
C VAL A 102 21.76 10.78 2.54
N ASP A 103 20.45 10.57 2.33
CA ASP A 103 19.68 9.57 3.05
C ASP A 103 20.02 8.14 2.61
N TYR A 104 20.73 7.99 1.48
CA TYR A 104 21.24 6.70 0.98
C TYR A 104 22.70 6.43 1.38
N GLU A 105 23.34 7.31 2.15
CA GLU A 105 24.74 7.11 2.53
C GLU A 105 24.89 5.82 3.37
N GLY A 106 25.65 4.86 2.83
CA GLY A 106 25.83 3.52 3.43
C GLY A 106 24.78 2.47 3.04
N VAL A 107 23.75 2.84 2.27
CA VAL A 107 22.74 1.92 1.74
C VAL A 107 23.25 1.23 0.48
N ARG A 108 23.24 -0.11 0.45
CA ARG A 108 23.62 -0.89 -0.73
C ARG A 108 22.43 -1.07 -1.66
N LEU A 109 22.49 -0.46 -2.84
CA LEU A 109 21.47 -0.64 -3.89
C LEU A 109 21.78 -1.86 -4.77
N PRO A 110 20.76 -2.61 -5.24
CA PRO A 110 19.35 -2.49 -4.87
C PRO A 110 19.07 -3.15 -3.51
N HIS A 111 18.30 -2.49 -2.65
CA HIS A 111 17.77 -3.10 -1.43
C HIS A 111 16.27 -3.37 -1.61
N ASN A 112 15.80 -4.46 -0.99
CA ASN A 112 14.39 -4.75 -0.80
C ASN A 112 14.03 -4.69 0.70
N ASP A 113 14.83 -3.96 1.48
CA ASP A 113 14.66 -3.88 2.91
C ASP A 113 13.37 -3.13 3.25
N PRO A 114 12.62 -3.60 4.26
CA PRO A 114 11.39 -2.95 4.68
C PRO A 114 11.66 -1.60 5.33
N VAL A 115 10.74 -0.66 5.15
CA VAL A 115 10.79 0.62 5.86
C VAL A 115 10.43 0.37 7.32
N VAL A 116 11.42 0.54 8.20
CA VAL A 116 11.23 0.46 9.65
C VAL A 116 11.57 1.78 10.32
N VAL A 117 10.73 2.18 11.27
CA VAL A 117 10.89 3.42 12.02
C VAL A 117 11.03 3.14 13.52
N THR A 118 11.45 4.18 14.24
CA THR A 118 11.43 4.23 15.69
C THR A 118 10.48 5.35 16.10
N LEU A 119 9.48 5.03 16.91
CA LEU A 119 8.50 6.00 17.42
C LEU A 119 8.43 5.90 18.93
N MET A 120 7.96 6.96 19.59
CA MET A 120 7.63 6.89 21.01
C MET A 120 6.19 6.44 21.13
N VAL A 121 5.96 5.27 21.71
CA VAL A 121 4.62 4.74 21.99
C VAL A 121 4.40 4.87 23.49
N GLU A 122 3.38 5.62 23.87
CA GLU A 122 3.21 6.21 25.19
C GLU A 122 4.46 6.99 25.62
N LEU A 123 5.25 6.44 26.52
CA LEU A 123 6.50 7.02 27.01
C LEU A 123 7.72 6.13 26.70
N PHE A 124 7.55 5.14 25.82
CA PHE A 124 8.57 4.15 25.50
C PHE A 124 9.04 4.29 24.06
N THR A 125 10.36 4.44 23.89
CA THR A 125 11.01 4.44 22.57
C THR A 125 10.93 3.03 21.97
N THR A 126 10.00 2.86 21.03
CA THR A 126 9.74 1.60 20.35
C THR A 126 10.44 1.57 19.00
N LYS A 127 11.46 0.71 18.89
CA LYS A 127 12.25 0.51 17.66
C LYS A 127 11.62 -0.57 16.78
N ARG A 128 12.08 -0.68 15.52
CA ARG A 128 11.67 -1.75 14.59
C ARG A 128 10.14 -1.81 14.40
N ILE A 129 9.54 -0.65 14.14
CA ILE A 129 8.14 -0.54 13.75
C ILE A 129 8.09 -0.61 12.23
N LEU A 130 7.41 -1.60 11.68
CA LEU A 130 7.26 -1.76 10.23
C LEU A 130 6.20 -0.78 9.72
N ILE A 131 6.52 -0.05 8.65
CA ILE A 131 5.53 0.70 7.87
C ILE A 131 5.01 -0.20 6.76
N ASP A 132 3.71 -0.53 6.81
CA ASP A 132 3.08 -1.46 5.88
C ASP A 132 1.77 -0.89 5.31
N SER A 133 1.87 -0.25 4.13
CA SER A 133 0.71 0.24 3.38
C SER A 133 -0.17 -0.88 2.80
N GLY A 134 0.21 -2.15 2.91
CA GLY A 134 -0.64 -3.29 2.60
C GLY A 134 -1.55 -3.68 3.77
N SER A 135 -1.14 -3.39 5.01
CA SER A 135 -1.89 -3.76 6.21
C SER A 135 -3.18 -2.93 6.37
N LEU A 136 -4.26 -3.60 6.77
CA LEU A 136 -5.55 -3.00 7.10
C LEU A 136 -5.71 -2.71 8.61
N ALA A 137 -4.70 -3.04 9.40
CA ALA A 137 -4.71 -2.83 10.83
C ALA A 137 -3.32 -2.44 11.34
N ASP A 138 -3.32 -1.63 12.38
CA ASP A 138 -2.14 -1.36 13.18
C ASP A 138 -1.99 -2.47 14.21
N ILE A 139 -0.81 -3.08 14.27
CA ILE A 139 -0.55 -4.28 15.08
C ILE A 139 0.53 -3.94 16.10
N LEU A 140 0.29 -4.29 17.37
CA LEU A 140 1.30 -4.29 18.41
C LEU A 140 1.56 -5.74 18.82
N TYR A 141 2.81 -6.18 18.71
CA TYR A 141 3.14 -7.56 19.11
C TYR A 141 3.19 -7.68 20.63
N LYS A 142 2.71 -8.81 21.15
CA LYS A 142 2.55 -9.04 22.60
C LYS A 142 3.85 -8.77 23.37
N HIS A 143 5.01 -9.18 22.86
CA HIS A 143 6.29 -8.94 23.54
C HIS A 143 6.63 -7.45 23.68
N ALA A 144 6.16 -6.60 22.77
CA ALA A 144 6.30 -5.15 22.86
C ALA A 144 5.25 -4.55 23.81
N PHE A 145 4.00 -5.03 23.75
CA PHE A 145 2.94 -4.66 24.69
C PHE A 145 3.34 -4.94 26.15
N ASP A 146 3.92 -6.11 26.44
CA ASP A 146 4.37 -6.50 27.78
C ASP A 146 5.46 -5.52 28.31
N GLN A 147 6.29 -4.94 27.42
CA GLN A 147 7.32 -3.96 27.79
C GLN A 147 6.73 -2.59 28.15
N LEU A 148 5.56 -2.24 27.63
CA LEU A 148 4.83 -1.03 28.03
C LEU A 148 4.29 -1.12 29.46
N ARG A 149 4.33 -2.31 30.07
CA ARG A 149 3.80 -2.60 31.43
C ARG A 149 2.32 -2.26 31.59
N ILE A 150 1.55 -2.36 30.51
CA ILE A 150 0.11 -2.20 30.51
C ILE A 150 -0.53 -3.52 30.93
N LEU A 151 -1.54 -3.45 31.80
CA LEU A 151 -2.28 -4.63 32.24
C LEU A 151 -3.18 -5.13 31.11
N VAL A 152 -3.21 -6.46 30.90
CA VAL A 152 -4.03 -7.11 29.86
C VAL A 152 -5.52 -6.76 30.01
N ASP A 153 -5.99 -6.51 31.23
CA ASP A 153 -7.38 -6.13 31.51
C ASP A 153 -7.78 -4.77 30.92
N GLN A 154 -6.82 -3.95 30.48
CA GLN A 154 -7.08 -2.70 29.76
C GLN A 154 -7.36 -2.93 28.26
N LEU A 155 -7.15 -4.13 27.74
CA LEU A 155 -7.46 -4.45 26.35
C LEU A 155 -8.98 -4.51 26.15
N LYS A 156 -9.45 -3.83 25.10
CA LYS A 156 -10.84 -3.93 24.64
C LYS A 156 -11.01 -5.28 23.91
N PRO A 157 -12.02 -6.09 24.25
CA PRO A 157 -12.24 -7.38 23.58
C PRO A 157 -12.50 -7.21 22.09
N VAL A 158 -11.82 -8.01 21.26
CA VAL A 158 -12.02 -8.07 19.80
C VAL A 158 -12.34 -9.50 19.42
N LYS A 159 -13.44 -9.70 18.67
CA LYS A 159 -13.89 -11.04 18.24
C LYS A 159 -13.52 -11.37 16.79
N THR A 160 -13.09 -10.36 16.04
CA THR A 160 -12.80 -10.50 14.61
C THR A 160 -11.35 -10.93 14.42
N PRO A 161 -11.07 -12.07 13.78
CA PRO A 161 -9.70 -12.46 13.47
C PRO A 161 -9.10 -11.55 12.39
N LEU A 162 -7.78 -11.36 12.45
CA LEU A 162 -7.00 -10.84 11.35
C LEU A 162 -6.77 -11.96 10.33
N VAL A 163 -7.02 -11.68 9.05
CA VAL A 163 -6.87 -12.65 7.96
C VAL A 163 -5.79 -12.15 7.00
N GLY A 164 -4.70 -12.92 6.90
CA GLY A 164 -3.63 -12.65 5.95
C GLY A 164 -3.93 -13.19 4.54
N PHE A 165 -3.14 -12.78 3.55
CA PHE A 165 -3.28 -13.23 2.16
C PHE A 165 -3.11 -14.74 1.97
N THR A 166 -2.38 -15.41 2.86
CA THR A 166 -2.20 -16.86 2.88
C THR A 166 -3.41 -17.60 3.45
N GLY A 167 -4.43 -16.88 3.92
CA GLY A 167 -5.56 -17.43 4.65
C GLY A 167 -5.27 -17.73 6.12
N GLU A 168 -4.06 -17.41 6.61
CA GLU A 168 -3.78 -17.51 8.05
C GLU A 168 -4.69 -16.56 8.82
N MET A 169 -5.36 -17.11 9.84
CA MET A 169 -6.19 -16.35 10.75
C MET A 169 -5.47 -16.21 12.09
N VAL A 170 -5.42 -14.98 12.60
CA VAL A 170 -4.83 -14.65 13.89
C VAL A 170 -5.86 -13.93 14.74
N ASN A 171 -6.18 -14.48 15.90
CA ASN A 171 -7.06 -13.82 16.87
C ASN A 171 -6.24 -12.84 17.71
N PRO A 172 -6.56 -11.53 17.68
CA PRO A 172 -5.95 -10.58 18.61
C PRO A 172 -6.34 -10.90 20.05
N LEU A 173 -5.46 -10.56 21.00
CA LEU A 173 -5.78 -10.57 22.43
C LEU A 173 -6.83 -9.49 22.78
N GLY A 174 -6.84 -8.41 22.00
CA GLY A 174 -7.77 -7.30 22.10
C GLY A 174 -7.23 -6.09 21.35
N SER A 175 -7.89 -4.95 21.51
CA SER A 175 -7.42 -3.66 21.01
C SER A 175 -7.08 -2.71 22.14
N ILE A 176 -6.17 -1.78 21.87
CA ILE A 176 -5.78 -0.72 22.80
C ILE A 176 -5.50 0.57 22.04
N ASP A 177 -5.93 1.69 22.60
CA ASP A 177 -5.61 3.01 22.06
C ASP A 177 -4.36 3.51 22.76
N LEU A 178 -3.30 3.77 22.01
CA LEU A 178 -2.02 4.24 22.53
C LEU A 178 -1.67 5.57 21.87
N SER A 179 -1.10 6.47 22.66
CA SER A 179 -0.53 7.69 22.13
C SER A 179 0.81 7.42 21.48
N VAL A 180 1.02 7.88 20.25
CA VAL A 180 2.26 7.71 19.52
C VAL A 180 2.79 9.07 19.09
N VAL A 181 4.05 9.34 19.42
CA VAL A 181 4.76 10.54 19.02
C VAL A 181 5.73 10.20 17.89
N ALA A 182 5.58 10.91 16.77
CA ALA A 182 6.45 10.86 15.62
C ALA A 182 7.24 12.17 15.47
N GLY A 183 8.52 12.05 15.09
CA GLY A 183 9.42 13.19 14.91
C GLY A 183 10.34 13.43 16.11
N THR A 184 11.12 14.51 16.02
CA THR A 184 12.11 14.92 17.01
C THR A 184 11.95 16.40 17.31
N ALA A 185 12.17 16.81 18.57
CA ALA A 185 12.08 18.21 18.95
C ALA A 185 12.90 19.13 18.00
N PRO A 186 12.35 20.28 17.58
CA PRO A 186 11.06 20.85 17.98
C PRO A 186 9.85 20.35 17.16
N ARG A 187 10.05 19.49 16.15
CA ARG A 187 9.01 19.03 15.22
C ARG A 187 8.55 17.62 15.55
N GLN A 188 7.55 17.54 16.42
CA GLN A 188 6.94 16.29 16.85
C GLN A 188 5.42 16.41 16.74
N THR A 189 4.78 15.33 16.32
CA THR A 189 3.33 15.19 16.28
C THR A 189 2.93 14.03 17.18
N GLN A 190 1.80 14.17 17.87
CA GLN A 190 1.26 13.15 18.76
C GLN A 190 -0.11 12.73 18.23
N VAL A 191 -0.28 11.43 17.97
CA VAL A 191 -1.51 10.86 17.44
C VAL A 191 -1.96 9.71 18.34
N GLN A 192 -3.26 9.43 18.39
CA GLN A 192 -3.79 8.25 19.07
C GLN A 192 -4.04 7.16 18.05
N ILE A 193 -3.39 6.01 18.24
CA ILE A 193 -3.47 4.87 17.33
C ILE A 193 -4.14 3.72 18.06
N THR A 194 -5.15 3.11 17.42
CA THR A 194 -5.75 1.87 17.92
C THR A 194 -4.95 0.67 17.41
N PHE A 195 -4.22 0.01 18.29
CA PHE A 195 -3.49 -1.22 17.98
C PHE A 195 -4.31 -2.46 18.29
N LEU A 196 -4.24 -3.45 17.41
CA LEU A 196 -4.58 -4.84 17.73
C LEU A 196 -3.37 -5.54 18.33
N VAL A 197 -3.53 -6.08 19.54
CA VAL A 197 -2.45 -6.79 20.22
C VAL A 197 -2.43 -8.25 19.78
N VAL A 198 -1.32 -8.70 19.20
CA VAL A 198 -1.19 -10.03 18.61
C VAL A 198 -0.08 -10.83 19.28
N ASP A 199 -0.40 -12.05 19.71
CA ASP A 199 0.56 -13.01 20.28
C ASP A 199 1.13 -13.93 19.21
N LYS A 200 2.02 -13.37 18.37
CA LYS A 200 2.77 -14.10 17.35
C LYS A 200 4.24 -13.67 17.40
N PRO A 201 5.18 -14.61 17.20
CA PRO A 201 6.59 -14.26 17.12
C PRO A 201 6.83 -13.36 15.90
N SER A 202 7.54 -12.26 16.11
CA SER A 202 7.85 -11.28 15.06
C SER A 202 9.19 -10.58 15.33
N PRO A 203 9.96 -10.25 14.29
CA PRO A 203 11.16 -9.43 14.44
C PRO A 203 10.85 -7.94 14.68
N TYR A 204 9.60 -7.52 14.44
CA TYR A 204 9.11 -6.16 14.64
C TYR A 204 8.37 -6.03 15.95
N ASN A 205 8.38 -4.83 16.52
CA ASN A 205 7.61 -4.54 17.73
C ASN A 205 6.17 -4.14 17.39
N ALA A 206 5.96 -3.46 16.27
CA ALA A 206 4.65 -3.07 15.79
C ALA A 206 4.64 -2.96 14.25
N ILE A 207 3.43 -2.89 13.69
CA ILE A 207 3.14 -2.56 12.29
C ILE A 207 2.22 -1.35 12.30
N ILE A 208 2.56 -0.32 11.53
CA ILE A 208 1.68 0.80 11.21
C ILE A 208 1.11 0.55 9.82
N GLY A 209 -0.20 0.34 9.77
CA GLY A 209 -0.96 0.01 8.59
C GLY A 209 -1.57 1.22 7.90
N ARG A 210 -2.37 0.97 6.86
CA ARG A 210 -3.12 2.01 6.16
C ARG A 210 -4.03 2.88 7.01
N PRO A 211 -4.75 2.35 8.04
CA PRO A 211 -5.67 3.18 8.81
C PRO A 211 -4.98 4.41 9.38
N GLU A 212 -3.84 4.22 10.03
CA GLU A 212 -3.07 5.32 10.58
C GLU A 212 -2.30 6.11 9.52
N LEU A 213 -1.68 5.43 8.54
CA LEU A 213 -0.92 6.11 7.48
C LEU A 213 -1.76 7.10 6.68
N ASN A 214 -3.06 6.85 6.53
CA ASN A 214 -3.97 7.78 5.86
C ASN A 214 -4.40 8.94 6.77
N MET A 215 -4.35 8.78 8.09
CA MET A 215 -4.75 9.80 9.07
C MET A 215 -3.61 10.78 9.37
N MET A 216 -2.38 10.27 9.35
CA MET A 216 -1.18 11.10 9.28
C MET A 216 -1.01 11.57 7.83
N GLU A 217 -1.69 12.65 7.42
CA GLU A 217 -1.51 13.25 6.09
C GLU A 217 -0.01 13.35 5.73
N ALA A 218 0.36 12.73 4.60
CA ALA A 218 1.72 12.67 4.08
C ALA A 218 2.00 13.78 3.06
#